data_AF-A0A507E8Y4-F1
#
_entry.id   AF-A0A507E8Y4-F1
#
_cell.length_a   1.000
_cell.length_b   1.000
_cell.length_c   1.000
_cell.angle_alpha   90.00
_cell.angle_beta   90.00
_cell.angle_gamma   90.00
#
_symmetry.space_group_name_H-M   'P 1'
#
loop_
_entity.id
_entity.type
_entity.pdbx_description
1 polymer ?
#
loop_
_entity_poly.entity_id
_entity_poly.type
_entity_poly.pdbx_seq_one_letter_code
_entity_poly.pdbx_strand_id
1 'polypeptide(L)'
;MGSTASGTGFPADPAGQYSLATFGAGCFWGVEKSFQKKYGKSIETLVGYAGGVADQPSYKQVCTGTTNHAEVLQVKYKESEIPYKDLLDFFYRMHDPTTKNRQGGDTGTQYRSAIFYHNEQQKDAANTSIKDLQHHFGKHTISTTIEPMGTFWNAEDYHQDYLNKNPHGYECPTHFERSWDRIHELYGGE
;
A
#
# COMPACT_ATOMS: atom_id res chain seq x y z
N MET A 1 5.69 20.46 19.48
CA MET A 1 5.94 21.01 18.13
C MET A 1 5.93 19.84 17.18
N GLY A 2 4.83 19.64 16.46
CA GLY A 2 4.65 18.47 15.59
C GLY A 2 5.53 18.61 14.36
N SER A 3 6.37 17.61 14.10
CA SER A 3 7.15 17.53 12.87
C SER A 3 6.18 17.43 11.71
N THR A 4 5.96 18.52 10.98
CA THR A 4 5.26 18.48 9.69
C THR A 4 6.10 17.66 8.72
N ALA A 5 5.49 16.72 8.02
CA ALA A 5 6.17 15.99 6.97
C ALA A 5 6.62 16.95 5.87
N SER A 6 7.93 17.19 5.78
CA SER A 6 8.50 18.21 4.90
C SER A 6 8.83 17.67 3.52
N GLY A 7 7.89 16.95 2.88
CA GLY A 7 8.11 16.39 1.54
C GLY A 7 6.88 15.76 0.90
N THR A 8 6.92 15.69 -0.43
CA THR A 8 5.89 15.06 -1.26
C THR A 8 6.50 13.97 -2.14
N GLY A 9 6.48 12.73 -1.65
CA GLY A 9 6.91 11.55 -2.39
C GLY A 9 8.39 11.52 -2.75
N PHE A 10 8.76 10.56 -3.60
CA PHE A 10 10.07 10.57 -4.25
C PHE A 10 10.20 11.75 -5.22
N PRO A 11 11.40 12.34 -5.37
CA PRO A 11 11.64 13.35 -6.40
C PRO A 11 11.42 12.76 -7.79
N ALA A 12 11.12 13.63 -8.75
CA ALA A 12 11.06 13.25 -10.15
C ALA A 12 12.36 12.55 -10.58
N ASP A 13 12.24 11.58 -11.48
CA ASP A 13 13.37 10.89 -12.10
C ASP A 13 13.48 11.32 -13.57
N PRO A 14 14.27 12.37 -13.89
CA PRO A 14 14.38 12.88 -15.26
C PRO A 14 15.00 11.87 -16.22
N ALA A 15 15.74 10.88 -15.70
CA ALA A 15 16.35 9.84 -16.51
C ALA A 15 15.36 8.73 -16.89
N GLY A 16 14.17 8.68 -16.27
CA GLY A 16 13.13 7.69 -16.55
C GLY A 16 13.57 6.25 -16.29
N GLN A 17 14.52 6.05 -15.36
CA GLN A 17 15.05 4.74 -14.99
C GLN A 17 14.15 4.02 -13.98
N TYR A 18 13.40 4.77 -13.19
CA TYR A 18 12.56 4.28 -12.12
C TYR A 18 11.09 4.58 -12.39
N SER A 19 10.25 3.67 -11.90
CA SER A 19 8.80 3.81 -11.84
C SER A 19 8.36 3.89 -10.37
N LEU A 20 7.19 4.51 -10.15
CA LEU A 20 6.57 4.61 -8.83
C LEU A 20 5.31 3.74 -8.79
N ALA A 21 5.10 3.04 -7.69
CA ALA A 21 3.87 2.33 -7.36
C ALA A 21 3.41 2.77 -5.97
N THR A 22 2.12 3.03 -5.77
CA THR A 22 1.60 3.47 -4.48
C THR A 22 0.44 2.57 -4.04
N PHE A 23 0.55 1.99 -2.84
CA PHE A 23 -0.38 1.00 -2.30
C PHE A 23 -0.86 1.38 -0.90
N GLY A 24 -2.16 1.32 -0.66
CA GLY A 24 -2.78 1.31 0.67
C GLY A 24 -3.22 -0.11 1.01
N ALA A 25 -2.77 -0.64 2.15
CA ALA A 25 -3.05 -2.03 2.54
C ALA A 25 -3.21 -2.19 4.06
N GLY A 26 -3.74 -1.18 4.75
CA GLY A 26 -3.78 -1.13 6.21
C GLY A 26 -2.64 -0.33 6.81
N CYS A 27 -2.22 -0.68 8.04
CA CYS A 27 -1.12 -0.01 8.72
C CYS A 27 0.16 -0.02 7.85
N PHE A 28 0.61 1.14 7.41
CA PHE A 28 1.73 1.25 6.46
C PHE A 28 3.07 0.69 6.96
N TRP A 29 3.23 0.47 8.26
CA TRP A 29 4.45 -0.08 8.86
C TRP A 29 4.65 -1.53 8.46
N GLY A 30 3.59 -2.34 8.55
CA GLY A 30 3.63 -3.75 8.13
C GLY A 30 3.69 -3.89 6.60
N VAL A 31 3.09 -2.95 5.86
CA VAL A 31 3.18 -2.88 4.40
C VAL A 31 4.62 -2.61 3.97
N GLU A 32 5.25 -1.57 4.50
CA GLU A 32 6.65 -1.24 4.22
C GLU A 32 7.59 -2.42 4.52
N LYS A 33 7.49 -2.99 5.73
CA LYS A 33 8.29 -4.15 6.14
C LYS A 33 8.08 -5.35 5.21
N SER A 34 6.85 -5.61 4.78
CA SER A 34 6.53 -6.72 3.87
C SER A 34 7.19 -6.54 2.51
N PHE A 35 7.08 -5.35 1.91
CA PHE A 35 7.72 -5.04 0.62
C PHE A 35 9.25 -5.06 0.72
N GLN A 36 9.83 -4.48 1.76
CA GLN A 36 11.28 -4.52 2.00
C GLN A 36 11.79 -5.95 2.22
N LYS A 37 11.03 -6.80 2.93
CA LYS A 37 11.39 -8.22 3.11
C LYS A 37 11.40 -8.98 1.78
N LYS A 38 10.46 -8.67 0.87
CA LYS A 38 10.31 -9.36 -0.42
C LYS A 38 11.29 -8.86 -1.48
N TYR A 39 11.37 -7.56 -1.68
CA TYR A 39 12.09 -6.92 -2.79
C TYR A 39 13.34 -6.17 -2.36
N GLY A 40 13.42 -5.77 -1.08
CA GLY A 40 14.61 -5.23 -0.43
C GLY A 40 15.43 -4.29 -1.30
N LYS A 41 16.67 -4.68 -1.59
CA LYS A 41 17.67 -3.86 -2.31
C LYS A 41 17.26 -3.43 -3.73
N SER A 42 16.21 -4.01 -4.30
CA SER A 42 15.69 -3.66 -5.62
C SER A 42 14.65 -2.54 -5.60
N ILE A 43 14.25 -2.07 -4.40
CA ILE A 43 13.27 -0.99 -4.23
C ILE A 43 13.75 0.05 -3.22
N GLU A 44 13.23 1.27 -3.35
CA GLU A 44 13.22 2.27 -2.27
C GLU A 44 11.77 2.44 -1.78
N THR A 45 11.57 2.58 -0.47
CA THR A 45 10.24 2.74 0.14
C THR A 45 10.08 4.08 0.83
N LEU A 46 8.85 4.58 0.84
CA LEU A 46 8.44 5.75 1.59
C LEU A 46 7.00 5.59 2.04
N VAL A 47 6.72 5.74 3.34
CA VAL A 47 5.35 5.71 3.86
C VAL A 47 4.76 7.12 3.94
N GLY A 48 3.44 7.21 3.77
CA GLY A 48 2.76 8.50 3.71
C GLY A 48 1.25 8.41 3.65
N TYR A 49 0.64 9.52 3.23
CA TYR A 49 -0.80 9.73 3.18
C TYR A 49 -1.22 10.18 1.77
N ALA A 50 -2.23 9.55 1.19
CA ALA A 50 -2.73 9.88 -0.16
C ALA A 50 -4.26 9.65 -0.30
N GLY A 51 -4.88 10.21 -1.33
CA GLY A 51 -6.31 10.00 -1.65
C GLY A 51 -7.31 10.74 -0.76
N GLY A 52 -6.83 11.61 0.12
CA GLY A 52 -7.66 12.48 0.96
C GLY A 52 -7.78 13.89 0.42
N VAL A 53 -8.45 14.75 1.19
CA VAL A 53 -8.74 16.15 0.83
C VAL A 53 -7.96 17.17 1.65
N ALA A 54 -7.24 16.73 2.68
CA ALA A 54 -6.52 17.62 3.57
C ALA A 54 -5.10 17.87 3.04
N ASP A 55 -4.69 19.14 2.98
CA ASP A 55 -3.32 19.48 2.64
C ASP A 55 -2.40 19.31 3.86
N GLN A 56 -1.19 18.80 3.62
CA GLN A 56 -0.16 18.57 4.64
C GLN A 56 -0.70 17.90 5.93
N PRO A 57 -1.41 16.75 5.82
CA PRO A 57 -2.01 16.11 6.97
C PRO A 57 -0.94 15.56 7.92
N SER A 58 -1.13 15.77 9.22
CA SER A 58 -0.37 15.05 10.25
C SER A 58 -0.99 13.68 10.54
N TYR A 59 -0.19 12.76 11.08
CA TYR A 59 -0.67 11.44 11.50
C TYR A 59 -1.93 11.54 12.38
N LYS A 60 -1.92 12.48 13.34
CA LYS A 60 -3.04 12.71 14.25
C LYS A 60 -4.32 13.11 13.53
N GLN A 61 -4.23 13.92 12.47
CA GLN A 61 -5.38 14.29 11.65
C GLN A 61 -5.86 13.12 10.81
N VAL A 62 -4.98 12.29 10.26
CA VAL A 62 -5.37 11.09 9.52
C VAL A 62 -6.08 10.08 10.42
N CYS A 63 -5.61 9.91 11.66
CA CYS A 63 -6.21 9.02 12.65
C CYS A 63 -7.65 9.38 13.04
N THR A 64 -8.12 10.61 12.80
CA THR A 64 -9.53 10.95 13.04
C THR A 64 -10.48 10.36 11.98
N GLY A 65 -9.93 9.91 10.85
CA GLY A 65 -10.70 9.45 9.68
C GLY A 65 -11.37 10.56 8.87
N THR A 66 -11.29 11.83 9.28
CA THR A 66 -12.01 12.93 8.64
C THR A 66 -11.27 13.52 7.42
N THR A 67 -9.99 13.21 7.24
CA THR A 67 -9.19 13.70 6.10
C THR A 67 -9.40 12.89 4.83
N ASN A 68 -9.98 11.68 4.97
CA ASN A 68 -10.13 10.67 3.92
C ASN A 68 -8.81 10.15 3.30
N HIS A 69 -7.65 10.53 3.85
CA HIS A 69 -6.38 9.96 3.43
C HIS A 69 -6.30 8.48 3.80
N ALA A 70 -5.75 7.67 2.89
CA ALA A 70 -5.21 6.35 3.18
C ALA A 70 -3.79 6.46 3.73
N GLU A 71 -3.43 5.61 4.69
CA GLU A 71 -2.04 5.22 4.91
C GLU A 71 -1.56 4.42 3.70
N VAL A 72 -0.44 4.86 3.11
CA VAL A 72 0.09 4.29 1.89
C VAL A 72 1.60 4.07 1.95
N LEU A 73 2.05 3.09 1.18
CA LEU A 73 3.44 2.88 0.82
C LEU A 73 3.64 3.33 -0.63
N GLN A 74 4.60 4.22 -0.87
CA GLN A 74 5.14 4.48 -2.20
C GLN A 74 6.44 3.67 -2.38
N VAL A 75 6.52 2.96 -3.49
CA VAL A 75 7.65 2.12 -3.88
C VAL A 75 8.26 2.70 -5.15
N LYS A 76 9.56 2.97 -5.11
CA LYS A 76 10.35 3.32 -6.29
C LYS A 76 11.16 2.10 -6.71
N TYR A 77 11.02 1.70 -7.96
CA TYR A 77 11.56 0.45 -8.47
C TYR A 77 11.94 0.59 -9.96
N LYS A 78 12.73 -0.36 -10.48
CA LYS A 78 13.00 -0.45 -11.91
C LYS A 78 12.08 -1.48 -12.54
N GLU A 79 11.20 -1.05 -13.45
CA GLU A 79 10.24 -1.92 -14.15
C GLU A 79 10.94 -3.06 -14.92
N SER A 80 12.18 -2.84 -15.37
CA SER A 80 13.00 -3.86 -16.04
C SER A 80 13.45 -5.00 -15.13
N GLU A 81 13.48 -4.78 -13.81
CA GLU A 81 13.89 -5.76 -12.81
C GLU A 81 12.68 -6.36 -12.08
N ILE A 82 11.69 -5.51 -11.74
CA ILE A 82 10.46 -5.90 -11.07
C ILE A 82 9.28 -5.35 -11.89
N PRO A 83 8.59 -6.18 -12.67
CA PRO A 83 7.38 -5.77 -13.36
C PRO A 83 6.29 -5.32 -12.37
N TYR A 84 5.50 -4.30 -12.73
CA TYR A 84 4.42 -3.79 -11.88
C TYR A 84 3.41 -4.88 -11.47
N LYS A 85 3.14 -5.83 -12.36
CA LYS A 85 2.28 -6.99 -12.06
C LYS A 85 2.78 -7.86 -10.90
N ASP A 86 4.09 -7.91 -10.67
CA ASP A 86 4.66 -8.69 -9.57
C ASP A 86 4.45 -7.95 -8.24
N LEU A 87 4.52 -6.61 -8.26
CA LEU A 87 4.14 -5.78 -7.11
C LEU A 87 2.63 -5.93 -6.78
N LEU A 88 1.77 -6.01 -7.80
CA LEU A 88 0.34 -6.28 -7.63
C LEU A 88 0.09 -7.68 -7.05
N ASP A 89 0.73 -8.72 -7.59
CA ASP A 89 0.63 -10.09 -7.06
C ASP A 89 0.98 -10.12 -5.57
N PHE A 90 2.12 -9.53 -5.22
CA PHE A 90 2.57 -9.48 -3.83
C PHE A 90 1.61 -8.66 -2.94
N PHE A 91 1.13 -7.52 -3.43
CA PHE A 91 0.15 -6.69 -2.73
C PHE A 91 -1.07 -7.52 -2.30
N TYR A 92 -1.71 -8.26 -3.21
CA TYR A 92 -2.89 -9.08 -2.88
C TYR A 92 -2.59 -10.27 -1.96
N ARG A 93 -1.34 -10.74 -1.95
CA ARG A 93 -0.93 -11.88 -1.11
C ARG A 93 -0.51 -11.48 0.29
N MET A 94 -0.17 -10.22 0.51
CA MET A 94 0.37 -9.74 1.79
C MET A 94 -0.69 -9.20 2.77
N HIS A 95 -1.89 -8.83 2.32
CA HIS A 95 -2.97 -8.30 3.16
C HIS A 95 -4.32 -8.96 2.83
N ASP A 96 -5.37 -8.66 3.61
CA ASP A 96 -6.75 -9.01 3.24
C ASP A 96 -7.37 -7.87 2.39
N PRO A 97 -7.57 -8.05 1.08
CA PRO A 97 -8.15 -7.02 0.21
C PRO A 97 -9.69 -6.99 0.24
N THR A 98 -10.34 -7.90 0.97
CA THR A 98 -11.81 -8.06 0.98
C THR A 98 -12.49 -7.23 2.06
N THR A 99 -11.73 -6.72 3.03
CA THR A 99 -12.24 -5.91 4.13
C THR A 99 -12.24 -4.42 3.81
N LYS A 100 -13.44 -3.88 3.51
CA LYS A 100 -13.62 -2.45 3.27
C LYS A 100 -13.26 -1.61 4.51
N ASN A 101 -12.40 -0.61 4.33
CA ASN A 101 -11.98 0.36 5.37
C ASN A 101 -11.49 -0.29 6.68
N ARG A 102 -10.82 -1.44 6.56
CA ARG A 102 -10.27 -2.18 7.70
C ARG A 102 -9.13 -3.07 7.22
N GLN A 103 -8.13 -3.26 8.07
CA GLN A 103 -7.14 -4.32 7.91
C GLN A 103 -6.83 -4.95 9.26
N GLY A 104 -7.14 -6.24 9.42
CA GLY A 104 -7.00 -6.91 10.72
C GLY A 104 -7.77 -6.17 11.83
N GLY A 105 -7.05 -5.78 12.89
CA GLY A 105 -7.60 -4.98 13.99
C GLY A 105 -7.74 -3.48 13.69
N ASP A 106 -7.08 -2.98 12.64
CA ASP A 106 -7.01 -1.56 12.30
C ASP A 106 -8.25 -1.16 11.49
N THR A 107 -9.13 -0.33 12.08
CA THR A 107 -10.42 0.06 11.48
C THR A 107 -10.46 1.55 11.17
N GLY A 108 -10.85 1.89 9.94
CA GLY A 108 -10.95 3.27 9.46
C GLY A 108 -10.64 3.40 7.97
N THR A 109 -11.11 4.50 7.36
CA THR A 109 -10.89 4.79 5.93
C THR A 109 -9.41 4.94 5.58
N GLN A 110 -8.57 5.25 6.57
CA GLN A 110 -7.12 5.29 6.42
C GLN A 110 -6.49 3.91 6.19
N TYR A 111 -7.15 2.83 6.60
CA TYR A 111 -6.64 1.45 6.48
C TYR A 111 -7.25 0.68 5.31
N ARG A 112 -7.90 1.39 4.37
CA ARG A 112 -8.52 0.76 3.20
C ARG A 112 -7.48 0.12 2.29
N SER A 113 -7.88 -0.96 1.60
CA SER A 113 -7.14 -1.48 0.46
C SER A 113 -7.31 -0.54 -0.73
N ALA A 114 -6.21 -0.02 -1.28
CA ALA A 114 -6.22 0.95 -2.37
C ALA A 114 -4.96 0.81 -3.24
N ILE A 115 -5.10 1.02 -4.55
CA ILE A 115 -4.01 1.15 -5.50
C ILE A 115 -4.13 2.55 -6.12
N PHE A 116 -3.08 3.35 -5.98
CA PHE A 116 -3.01 4.68 -6.56
C PHE A 116 -2.13 4.64 -7.82
N TYR A 117 -2.77 4.75 -8.99
CA TYR A 117 -2.07 4.61 -10.27
C TYR A 117 -1.38 5.91 -10.69
N HIS A 118 -0.17 5.80 -11.22
CA HIS A 118 0.65 6.92 -11.72
C HIS A 118 0.48 7.16 -13.23
N ASN A 119 -0.07 6.19 -13.95
CA ASN A 119 -0.39 6.28 -15.39
C ASN A 119 -1.51 5.30 -15.77
N GLU A 120 -2.02 5.41 -16.99
CA GLU A 120 -3.11 4.55 -17.47
C GLU A 120 -2.70 3.08 -17.59
N GLN A 121 -1.43 2.77 -17.88
CA GLN A 121 -0.96 1.38 -17.92
C GLN A 121 -1.08 0.71 -16.54
N GLN A 122 -0.74 1.41 -15.46
CA GLN A 122 -0.91 0.91 -14.10
C GLN A 122 -2.38 0.76 -13.72
N LYS A 123 -3.24 1.69 -14.15
CA LYS A 123 -4.69 1.60 -13.94
C LYS A 123 -5.27 0.36 -14.61
N ASP A 124 -4.91 0.11 -15.87
CA ASP A 124 -5.40 -1.05 -16.62
C ASP A 124 -4.88 -2.36 -16.02
N ALA A 125 -3.59 -2.41 -15.65
CA ALA A 125 -3.01 -3.56 -14.97
C ALA A 125 -3.67 -3.84 -13.61
N ALA A 126 -3.95 -2.79 -12.82
CA ALA A 126 -4.61 -2.93 -11.53
C ALA A 126 -6.06 -3.43 -11.69
N ASN A 127 -6.83 -2.86 -12.62
CA ASN A 127 -8.18 -3.35 -12.92
C ASN A 127 -8.19 -4.80 -13.41
N THR A 128 -7.21 -5.18 -14.23
CA THR A 128 -7.05 -6.55 -14.72
C THR A 128 -6.71 -7.50 -13.57
N SER A 129 -5.80 -7.11 -12.67
CA SER A 129 -5.45 -7.91 -11.51
C SER A 129 -6.63 -8.22 -10.60
N ILE A 130 -7.56 -7.27 -10.37
CA ILE A 130 -8.78 -7.53 -9.59
C ILE A 130 -9.62 -8.62 -10.28
N LYS A 131 -9.85 -8.50 -11.59
CA LYS A 131 -10.65 -9.46 -12.35
C LYS A 131 -10.02 -10.85 -12.31
N ASP A 132 -8.71 -10.91 -12.53
CA ASP A 132 -7.97 -12.16 -12.63
C ASP A 132 -7.87 -12.85 -11.26
N LEU A 133 -7.76 -12.10 -10.16
CA LEU A 133 -7.53 -12.66 -8.83
C LEU A 133 -8.81 -12.87 -8.01
N GLN A 134 -9.95 -12.30 -8.42
CA GLN A 134 -11.21 -12.41 -7.67
C GLN A 134 -11.62 -13.86 -7.37
N HIS A 135 -11.33 -14.80 -8.27
CA HIS A 135 -11.67 -16.21 -8.08
C HIS A 135 -10.97 -16.83 -6.85
N HIS A 136 -9.75 -16.41 -6.52
CA HIS A 136 -9.04 -16.87 -5.32
C HIS A 136 -9.74 -16.47 -4.01
N PHE A 137 -10.56 -15.42 -4.03
CA PHE A 137 -11.28 -14.93 -2.85
C PHE A 137 -12.73 -15.44 -2.77
N GLY A 138 -13.14 -16.33 -3.68
CA GLY A 138 -14.47 -16.94 -3.67
C GLY A 138 -15.59 -15.89 -3.66
N LYS A 139 -16.50 -16.01 -2.68
CA LYS A 139 -17.64 -15.09 -2.51
C LYS A 139 -17.24 -13.73 -1.91
N HIS A 140 -16.01 -13.57 -1.46
CA HIS A 140 -15.51 -12.34 -0.85
C HIS A 140 -15.03 -11.38 -1.93
N THR A 141 -15.82 -10.36 -2.21
CA THR A 141 -15.46 -9.33 -3.20
C THR A 141 -14.21 -8.57 -2.77
N ILE A 142 -13.24 -8.46 -3.68
CA ILE A 142 -12.08 -7.59 -3.51
C ILE A 142 -12.58 -6.14 -3.38
N SER A 143 -12.25 -5.50 -2.27
CA SER A 143 -12.67 -4.13 -1.93
C SER A 143 -11.64 -3.07 -2.29
N THR A 144 -10.52 -3.48 -2.90
CA THR A 144 -9.43 -2.60 -3.34
C THR A 144 -9.94 -1.53 -4.29
N THR A 145 -9.74 -0.26 -3.93
CA THR A 145 -10.07 0.87 -4.81
C THR A 145 -8.92 1.13 -5.78
N ILE A 146 -9.25 1.52 -7.01
CA ILE A 146 -8.28 1.97 -8.02
C ILE A 146 -8.46 3.47 -8.20
N GLU A 147 -7.53 4.26 -7.68
CA GLU A 147 -7.63 5.73 -7.59
C GLU A 147 -6.50 6.39 -8.38
N PRO A 148 -6.70 7.54 -9.06
CA PRO A 148 -5.59 8.30 -9.62
C PRO A 148 -4.68 8.78 -8.49
N MET A 149 -3.37 8.70 -8.70
CA MET A 149 -2.41 9.28 -7.76
C MET A 149 -2.54 10.81 -7.75
N GLY A 150 -2.97 11.36 -6.60
CA GLY A 150 -2.92 12.79 -6.31
C GLY A 150 -1.62 13.18 -5.62
N THR A 151 -1.67 14.15 -4.70
CA THR A 151 -0.52 14.50 -3.86
C THR A 151 -0.22 13.36 -2.89
N PHE A 152 1.05 12.93 -2.85
CA PHE A 152 1.59 12.10 -1.78
C PHE A 152 2.12 13.01 -0.69
N TRP A 153 1.63 12.86 0.54
CA TRP A 153 2.19 13.54 1.70
C TRP A 153 3.07 12.55 2.46
N ASN A 154 4.35 12.87 2.65
CA ASN A 154 5.21 11.99 3.45
C ASN A 154 4.59 11.83 4.85
N ALA A 155 4.77 10.65 5.46
CA ALA A 155 4.57 10.54 6.89
C ALA A 155 5.80 11.08 7.62
N GLU A 156 5.62 11.42 8.89
CA GLU A 156 6.69 11.90 9.76
C GLU A 156 7.85 10.89 9.84
N ASP A 157 9.08 11.36 10.05
CA ASP A 157 10.32 10.54 9.99
C ASP A 157 10.31 9.33 10.93
N TYR A 158 9.55 9.41 12.03
CA TYR A 158 9.42 8.29 12.96
C TYR A 158 8.55 7.15 12.41
N HIS A 159 7.69 7.40 11.42
CA HIS A 159 6.94 6.35 10.72
C HIS A 159 7.77 5.64 9.65
N GLN A 160 8.75 6.33 9.06
CA GLN A 160 9.62 5.74 8.04
C GLN A 160 10.45 4.63 8.66
N ASP A 161 10.47 3.45 8.04
CA ASP A 161 11.29 2.31 8.47
C ASP A 161 11.00 1.86 9.92
N TYR A 162 9.77 2.10 10.39
CA TYR A 162 9.42 2.00 11.82
C TYR A 162 9.68 0.60 12.41
N LEU A 163 9.30 -0.47 11.72
CA LEU A 163 9.46 -1.84 12.23
C LEU A 163 10.89 -2.39 12.11
N ASN A 164 11.74 -1.79 11.26
CA ASN A 164 13.17 -2.10 11.26
C ASN A 164 13.87 -1.38 12.43
N LYS A 165 13.46 -0.14 12.73
CA LYS A 165 13.92 0.62 13.90
C LYS A 165 13.40 0.03 15.21
N ASN A 166 12.18 -0.53 15.20
CA ASN A 166 11.49 -1.09 16.36
C ASN A 166 11.00 -2.51 16.07
N PRO A 167 11.86 -3.54 16.17
CA PRO A 167 11.51 -4.92 15.82
C PRO A 167 10.37 -5.54 16.63
N HIS A 168 10.08 -4.98 17.81
CA HIS A 168 8.98 -5.39 18.69
C HIS A 168 7.77 -4.43 18.63
N GLY A 169 7.74 -3.52 17.65
CA GLY A 169 6.61 -2.64 17.40
C GLY A 169 5.37 -3.41 16.94
N TYR A 170 4.23 -2.72 16.91
CA TYR A 170 2.99 -3.31 16.41
C TYR A 170 3.12 -3.70 14.93
N GLU A 171 2.87 -4.97 14.64
CA GLU A 171 2.77 -5.52 13.29
C GLU A 171 1.39 -6.13 13.15
N CYS A 172 0.63 -5.68 12.13
CA CYS A 172 -0.72 -6.16 11.91
C CYS A 172 -0.66 -7.67 11.62
N PRO A 173 -1.43 -8.53 12.33
CA PRO A 173 -1.36 -9.98 12.16
C PRO A 173 -1.72 -10.46 10.75
N THR A 174 -2.37 -9.63 9.94
CA THR A 174 -2.73 -9.97 8.56
C THR A 174 -1.63 -9.64 7.55
N HIS A 175 -0.57 -8.91 7.92
CA HIS A 175 0.55 -8.52 7.06
C HIS A 175 1.61 -9.61 6.95
N PHE A 176 1.33 -10.61 6.12
CA PHE A 176 2.31 -11.63 5.74
C PHE A 176 1.99 -12.20 4.37
N GLU A 177 3.02 -12.58 3.62
CA GLU A 177 2.86 -13.20 2.30
C GLU A 177 2.18 -14.58 2.43
N ARG A 178 1.07 -14.76 1.71
CA ARG A 178 0.36 -16.04 1.57
C ARG A 178 0.62 -16.63 0.18
N SER A 179 0.52 -17.95 0.02
CA SER A 179 0.42 -18.56 -1.32
C SER A 179 -1.00 -18.40 -1.86
N TRP A 180 -1.17 -18.48 -3.17
CA TRP A 180 -2.51 -18.49 -3.80
C TRP A 180 -3.35 -19.67 -3.32
N ASP A 181 -2.75 -20.84 -3.15
CA ASP A 181 -3.42 -22.02 -2.55
C ASP A 181 -3.96 -21.69 -1.16
N ARG A 182 -3.15 -21.04 -0.32
CA ARG A 182 -3.56 -20.67 1.04
C ARG A 182 -4.68 -19.65 1.03
N ILE A 183 -4.68 -18.70 0.10
CA ILE A 183 -5.77 -17.73 -0.05
C ILE A 183 -7.05 -18.44 -0.49
N HIS A 184 -6.95 -19.30 -1.52
CA HIS A 184 -8.08 -20.08 -2.01
C HIS A 184 -8.71 -20.95 -0.91
N GLU A 185 -7.90 -21.62 -0.07
CA GLU A 185 -8.36 -22.35 1.11
C GLU A 185 -9.08 -21.47 2.15
N LEU A 186 -8.52 -20.28 2.43
CA LEU A 186 -9.04 -19.39 3.47
C LEU A 186 -10.38 -18.77 3.10
N TYR A 187 -10.58 -18.44 1.83
CA TYR A 187 -11.77 -17.74 1.34
C TYR A 187 -12.75 -18.66 0.60
N GLY A 188 -12.43 -19.94 0.47
CA GLY A 188 -13.25 -20.91 -0.26
C GLY A 188 -13.43 -20.51 -1.72
N GLY A 189 -12.31 -20.20 -2.39
CA GLY A 189 -12.32 -19.95 -3.84
C GLY A 189 -12.96 -21.11 -4.61
N GLU A 190 -13.57 -20.80 -5.74
CA GLU A 190 -14.13 -21.79 -6.68
C GLU A 190 -13.13 -22.12 -7.80
#